data_AF-A0A2V1IIQ2-F1
#
_entry.id   AF-A0A2V1IIQ2-F1
#
_cell.length_a   1.000
_cell.length_b   1.000
_cell.length_c   1.000
_cell.angle_alpha   90.00
_cell.angle_beta   90.00
_cell.angle_gamma   90.00
#
_symmetry.space_group_name_H-M   'P 1'
#
loop_
_entity.id
_entity.type
_entity.pdbx_description
1 polymer ?
#
loop_
_entity_poly.entity_id
_entity_poly.type
_entity_poly.pdbx_seq_one_letter_code
_entity_poly.pdbx_strand_id
1 'polypeptide(L)' 'MYEYICFTKQGKWKFYADNDIDAMRTALYYCWRDGEDFIKVEFRKGCENYTLSIFHIDNNNHECFTL' A
#
# COMPACT_ATOMS: atom_id res chain seq x y z
N MET A 1 -13.70 -10.51 -3.53
CA MET A 1 -13.84 -9.05 -3.42
C MET A 1 -13.83 -8.60 -1.96
N TYR A 2 -12.78 -7.88 -1.57
CA TYR A 2 -12.57 -7.28 -0.25
C TYR A 2 -12.59 -5.74 -0.35
N GLU A 3 -12.98 -5.06 0.73
CA GLU A 3 -12.92 -3.59 0.82
C GLU A 3 -11.52 -3.14 1.23
N TYR A 4 -10.95 -2.25 0.43
CA TYR A 4 -9.66 -1.60 0.66
C TYR A 4 -9.86 -0.09 0.79
N ILE A 5 -8.99 0.56 1.56
CA ILE A 5 -8.94 2.01 1.74
C ILE A 5 -7.56 2.48 1.29
N CYS A 6 -7.52 3.27 0.21
CA CYS A 6 -6.30 3.94 -0.22
C CYS A 6 -6.18 5.26 0.54
N PHE A 7 -4.99 5.50 1.10
CA PHE A 7 -4.62 6.76 1.74
C PHE A 7 -3.65 7.50 0.83
N THR A 8 -3.97 8.74 0.56
CA THR A 8 -3.17 9.69 -0.22
C THR A 8 -2.89 10.93 0.63
N LYS A 9 -2.01 11.83 0.17
CA LYS A 9 -1.86 13.13 0.86
C LYS A 9 -3.12 14.00 0.77
N GLN A 10 -3.90 13.82 -0.30
CA GLN A 10 -5.09 14.60 -0.59
C GLN A 10 -6.32 14.09 0.18
N GLY A 11 -6.32 12.81 0.57
CA GLY A 11 -7.39 12.25 1.38
C GLY A 11 -7.33 10.73 1.47
N LYS A 12 -8.51 10.11 1.57
CA LYS A 12 -8.63 8.65 1.52
C LYS A 12 -9.91 8.28 0.80
N TRP A 13 -9.85 7.19 0.05
CA TRP A 13 -10.99 6.68 -0.69
C TRP A 13 -11.06 5.16 -0.58
N LYS A 14 -12.29 4.66 -0.65
CA LYS A 14 -12.60 3.24 -0.55
C LYS A 14 -12.76 2.63 -1.93
N PHE A 15 -12.31 1.40 -2.08
CA PHE A 15 -12.46 0.63 -3.30
C PHE A 15 -12.49 -0.85 -2.99
N TYR A 16 -12.79 -1.65 -4.00
CA TYR A 16 -12.91 -3.10 -3.87
C TYR A 16 -11.98 -3.78 -4.86
N ALA A 17 -11.30 -4.83 -4.40
CA ALA A 17 -10.40 -5.64 -5.21
C ALA A 17 -10.48 -7.11 -4.77
N ASP A 18 -10.04 -8.03 -5.62
CA ASP A 18 -10.12 -9.46 -5.32
C ASP A 18 -8.92 -9.99 -4.51
N ASN A 19 -7.77 -9.35 -4.63
CA ASN A 19 -6.56 -9.71 -3.90
C ASN A 19 -5.67 -8.47 -3.67
N ASP A 20 -4.68 -8.63 -2.80
CA ASP A 20 -3.80 -7.54 -2.37
C ASP A 20 -2.96 -6.96 -3.52
N ILE A 21 -2.56 -7.78 -4.49
CA ILE A 21 -1.79 -7.33 -5.66
C ILE A 21 -2.64 -6.44 -6.56
N ASP A 22 -3.86 -6.89 -6.85
CA ASP A 22 -4.82 -6.13 -7.64
C ASP A 22 -5.23 -4.83 -6.94
N ALA A 23 -5.38 -4.90 -5.60
CA ALA A 23 -5.66 -3.73 -4.78
C ALA A 23 -4.55 -2.67 -4.90
N MET A 24 -3.29 -3.09 -4.77
CA MET A 24 -2.14 -2.20 -4.88
C MET A 24 -2.00 -1.62 -6.30
N ARG A 25 -2.18 -2.44 -7.35
CA ARG A 25 -2.13 -1.97 -8.74
C ARG A 25 -3.19 -0.91 -9.02
N THR A 26 -4.42 -1.15 -8.55
CA THR A 26 -5.54 -0.23 -8.70
C THR A 26 -5.29 1.07 -7.94
N ALA A 27 -4.82 0.99 -6.70
CA ALA A 27 -4.46 2.14 -5.88
C ALA A 27 -3.40 3.01 -6.56
N LEU A 28 -2.31 2.41 -7.02
CA LEU A 28 -1.24 3.12 -7.72
C LEU A 28 -1.71 3.73 -9.04
N TYR A 29 -2.54 3.02 -9.81
CA TYR A 29 -3.07 3.53 -11.07
C TYR A 29 -3.92 4.78 -10.86
N TYR A 30 -4.83 4.77 -9.89
CA TYR A 30 -5.65 5.94 -9.58
C TYR A 30 -4.82 7.09 -9.01
N CYS A 31 -3.86 6.81 -8.12
CA CYS A 31 -2.97 7.85 -7.62
C CYS A 31 -2.18 8.50 -8.75
N TRP A 32 -1.63 7.72 -9.68
CA TRP A 32 -0.91 8.25 -10.85
C TRP A 32 -1.81 9.04 -11.79
N ARG A 33 -3.01 8.52 -12.10
CA ARG A 33 -3.97 9.17 -13.00
C ARG A 33 -4.44 10.52 -12.47
N ASP A 34 -4.73 10.58 -11.17
CA ASP A 34 -5.36 11.74 -10.52
C ASP A 34 -4.31 12.69 -9.90
N GLY A 35 -3.02 12.36 -10.01
CA GLY A 35 -1.92 13.16 -9.46
C GLY A 35 -1.86 13.16 -7.93
N GLU A 36 -2.39 12.10 -7.30
CA GLU A 36 -2.36 11.93 -5.85
C GLU A 36 -1.04 11.29 -5.39
N ASP A 37 -0.57 11.70 -4.20
CA ASP A 37 0.60 11.09 -3.57
C ASP A 37 0.16 9.87 -2.79
N PHE A 38 0.46 8.67 -3.30
CA PHE A 38 0.18 7.40 -2.62
C PHE A 38 0.93 7.31 -1.28
N ILE A 39 0.23 6.89 -0.22
CA ILE A 39 0.82 6.64 1.10
C ILE A 39 0.76 5.14 1.44
N LYS A 40 -0.45 4.57 1.50
CA LYS A 40 -0.69 3.17 1.89
C LYS A 40 -2.08 2.71 1.49
N VAL A 41 -2.27 1.39 1.46
CA VAL A 41 -3.60 0.77 1.39
C VAL A 41 -3.86 0.01 2.68
N GLU A 42 -5.05 0.13 3.24
CA GLU A 42 -5.50 -0.70 4.35
C GLU A 42 -6.65 -1.61 3.91
N PHE A 43 -6.72 -2.81 4.46
CA PHE A 43 -7.91 -3.64 4.36
C PHE A 43 -8.23 -4.28 5.69
N ARG A 44 -9.50 -4.56 5.91
CA ARG A 44 -9.98 -5.19 7.13
C ARG A 44 -10.36 -6.63 6.85
N LYS A 45 -9.77 -7.55 7.59
CA LYS A 45 -10.13 -8.98 7.56
C LYS A 45 -10.56 -9.39 8.96
N GLY A 46 -11.87 -9.48 9.16
CA GLY A 46 -12.46 -9.73 10.48
C GLY A 46 -12.27 -8.57 11.46
N CYS A 47 -11.65 -8.83 12.61
CA CYS A 47 -11.32 -7.81 13.62
C CYS A 47 -9.95 -7.17 13.40
N GLU A 48 -9.18 -7.63 12.41
CA GLU A 48 -7.80 -7.19 12.18
C GLU A 48 -7.73 -6.23 10.99
N ASN A 49 -6.90 -5.19 11.15
CA ASN A 49 -6.58 -4.23 10.10
C ASN A 49 -5.19 -4.56 9.56
N TYR A 50 -5.10 -4.83 8.26
CA TYR A 50 -3.87 -5.10 7.55
C TYR A 50 -3.51 -3.86 6.73
N THR A 51 -2.23 -3.51 6.72
CA THR A 51 -1.70 -2.39 5.93
C THR A 51 -0.75 -2.92 4.86
N LEU A 52 -1.01 -2.55 3.62
CA LEU A 52 -0.15 -2.75 2.46
C LEU A 52 0.55 -1.42 2.14
N SER A 53 1.87 -1.40 2.26
CA SER A 53 2.69 -0.21 2.04
C SER A 53 3.83 -0.55 1.09
N ILE A 54 4.21 0.38 0.21
CA ILE A 54 5.41 0.26 -0.61
C ILE A 54 6.54 0.92 0.16
N PHE A 55 7.53 0.13 0.55
CA PHE A 55 8.75 0.65 1.15
C PHE A 55 9.88 0.54 0.13
N HIS A 56 10.70 1.59 0.05
CA HIS A 56 12.00 1.47 -0.60
C HIS A 56 12.90 0.64 0.31
N ILE A 57 13.32 -0.55 -0.13
CA ILE A 57 14.33 -1.33 0.57
C ILE A 57 15.69 -0.81 0.08
N ASP A 58 16.24 0.16 0.80
CA ASP A 58 17.62 0.58 0.61
C ASP A 58 18.54 -0.56 1.04
N ASN A 59 19.21 -1.18 0.08
CA ASN A 59 20.13 -2.29 0.33
C ASN A 59 21.49 -1.78 0.82
N ASN A 60 21.51 -1.02 1.92
CA ASN A 60 22.71 -0.49 2.56
C ASN A 60 23.07 -1.23 3.86
N ASN A 61 22.70 -2.52 3.97
CA ASN A 61 23.20 -3.40 5.02
C ASN A 61 24.46 -4.14 4.51
N HIS A 62 25.58 -3.43 4.40
CA HIS A 62 26.88 -4.09 4.56
C HIS A 62 27.03 -4.40 6.05
N GLU A 63 26.44 -5.52 6.49
CA GLU A 63 26.75 -6.09 7.78
C GLU A 63 28.22 -6.55 7.75
N CYS A 64 29.14 -5.68 8.16
CA CYS A 64 30.45 -6.09 8.64
C CYS A 64 30.26 -6.82 9.96
N PHE A 65 29.91 -8.10 9.89
CA PHE A 65 30.18 -9.02 10.99
C PHE A 65 31.69 -9.22 11.05
N THR A 66 32.36 -8.45 11.91
CA THR A 66 33.70 -8.83 12.36
C THR A 66 33.52 -9.95 13.39
N LEU A 67 34.07 -11.11 13.06
CA LEU A 67 34.10 -12.32 13.88
C LEU A 67 35.00 -12.16 15.10
#